data_AF-A0A1B6D5X4-F1
#
_entry.id   AF-A0A1B6D5X4-F1
#
_cell.length_a   1.000
_cell.length_b   1.000
_cell.length_c   1.000
_cell.angle_alpha   90.00
_cell.angle_beta   90.00
_cell.angle_gamma   90.00
#
_symmetry.space_group_name_H-M   'P 1'
#
loop_
_entity.id
_entity.type
_entity.pdbx_description
1 polymer ?
#
loop_
_entity_poly.entity_id
_entity_poly.type
_entity_poly.pdbx_seq_one_letter_code
_entity_poly.pdbx_strand_id
1 'polypeptide(L)'
;YAPRPRFNVLNHGDLWTNNILFRYDDLGRVLEARLVDFQLCRYGSPGIDLNFFIFSSVQEDVRRGKMEELTATYLDTLNRTLQDVGCGEQQLTAEQLREELDFTRFHGFFVLFIMLPLIYADPNENIHLLMEQAFSGDEEAVEKQYKGKYFKQFSKSVLFELKECLLEVFC
;
A
#
# COMPACT_ATOMS: atom_id res chain seq x y z
N TYR A 1 13.88 0.29 -16.18
CA TYR A 1 14.11 1.35 -15.17
C TYR A 1 15.51 1.20 -14.60
N ALA A 2 16.30 2.28 -14.56
CA ALA A 2 17.60 2.26 -13.89
C ALA A 2 17.40 2.36 -12.36
N PRO A 3 18.19 1.62 -11.54
CA PRO A 3 18.15 1.75 -10.09
C PRO A 3 18.44 3.18 -9.65
N ARG A 4 17.80 3.62 -8.57
CA ARG A 4 18.12 4.93 -7.97
C ARG A 4 19.49 4.84 -7.29
N PRO A 5 20.25 5.95 -7.17
CA PRO A 5 21.46 6.03 -6.35
C PRO A 5 21.16 6.04 -4.83
N ARG A 6 20.05 5.41 -4.42
CA ARG A 6 19.57 5.24 -3.04
C ARG A 6 19.34 3.75 -2.81
N PHE A 7 18.90 3.38 -1.60
CA PHE A 7 18.52 2.00 -1.32
C PHE A 7 17.32 1.58 -2.20
N ASN A 8 17.40 0.38 -2.77
CA ASN A 8 16.34 -0.19 -3.58
C ASN A 8 16.08 -1.64 -3.15
N VAL A 9 14.82 -2.04 -3.25
CA VAL A 9 14.37 -3.42 -3.07
C VAL A 9 13.58 -3.86 -4.31
N LEU A 10 13.43 -5.18 -4.45
CA LEU A 10 12.46 -5.73 -5.39
C LEU A 10 11.07 -5.61 -4.77
N ASN A 11 10.26 -4.68 -5.27
CA ASN A 11 8.87 -4.53 -4.89
C ASN A 11 8.00 -5.47 -5.74
N HIS A 12 6.94 -5.98 -5.14
CA HIS A 12 5.82 -6.66 -5.77
C HIS A 12 5.11 -5.75 -6.78
N GLY A 13 4.93 -4.47 -6.44
CA GLY A 13 4.31 -3.45 -7.29
C GLY A 13 2.79 -3.43 -7.29
N ASP A 14 2.15 -4.48 -6.77
CA ASP A 14 0.71 -4.58 -6.52
C ASP A 14 0.44 -5.29 -5.18
N LEU A 15 0.97 -4.76 -4.08
CA LEU A 15 0.93 -5.45 -2.78
C LEU A 15 -0.29 -5.05 -1.95
N TRP A 16 -1.38 -5.80 -2.12
CA TRP A 16 -2.63 -5.67 -1.34
C TRP A 16 -3.13 -7.04 -0.90
N THR A 17 -4.05 -7.10 0.07
CA THR A 17 -4.53 -8.36 0.68
C THR A 17 -4.99 -9.39 -0.36
N ASN A 18 -5.57 -8.97 -1.49
CA ASN A 18 -6.04 -9.88 -2.54
C ASN A 18 -4.91 -10.66 -3.23
N ASN A 19 -3.69 -10.12 -3.20
CA ASN A 19 -2.48 -10.75 -3.74
C ASN A 19 -1.68 -11.48 -2.65
N ILE A 20 -2.31 -11.76 -1.50
CA ILE A 20 -1.71 -12.52 -0.40
C ILE A 20 -2.59 -13.71 -0.07
N LEU A 21 -2.04 -14.91 -0.23
CA LEU A 21 -2.66 -16.15 0.20
C LEU A 21 -2.29 -16.42 1.65
N PHE A 22 -3.29 -16.59 2.51
CA PHE A 22 -3.10 -16.92 3.92
C PHE A 22 -3.47 -18.37 4.19
N ARG A 23 -2.60 -19.09 4.90
CA ARG A 23 -2.87 -20.42 5.45
C ARG A 23 -3.28 -20.28 6.92
N TYR A 24 -4.39 -20.90 7.30
CA TYR A 24 -4.94 -20.81 8.65
C TYR A 24 -4.86 -22.14 9.39
N ASP A 25 -4.81 -22.09 10.72
CA ASP A 25 -5.05 -23.26 11.57
C ASP A 25 -6.54 -23.48 11.87
N ASP A 26 -6.87 -24.56 12.59
CA ASP A 26 -8.25 -24.91 12.96
C ASP A 26 -8.92 -23.87 13.89
N LEU A 27 -8.14 -22.96 14.49
CA LEU A 27 -8.61 -21.86 15.33
C LEU A 27 -8.76 -20.54 14.56
N GLY A 28 -8.50 -20.55 13.25
CA GLY A 28 -8.57 -19.36 12.39
C GLY A 28 -7.37 -18.42 12.51
N ARG A 29 -6.25 -18.86 13.09
CA ARG A 29 -5.01 -18.06 13.17
C ARG A 29 -4.18 -18.23 11.91
N VAL A 30 -3.60 -17.15 11.43
CA VAL A 30 -2.69 -17.17 10.27
C VAL A 30 -1.39 -17.91 10.66
N LEU A 31 -1.09 -18.98 9.93
CA LEU A 31 0.16 -19.74 10.05
C LEU A 31 1.21 -19.27 9.05
N GLU A 32 0.79 -19.00 7.82
CA GLU A 32 1.69 -18.61 6.73
C GLU A 32 1.00 -17.64 5.78
N ALA A 33 1.81 -16.84 5.10
CA ALA A 33 1.37 -15.97 4.01
C ALA A 33 2.26 -16.21 2.78
N ARG A 34 1.68 -16.14 1.58
CA ARG A 34 2.41 -16.21 0.31
C ARG A 34 1.89 -15.14 -0.66
N LEU A 35 2.81 -14.36 -1.21
CA LEU A 35 2.50 -13.38 -2.25
C LEU A 35 2.25 -14.09 -3.59
N VAL A 36 1.31 -13.58 -4.37
CA VAL A 36 0.97 -14.03 -5.72
C VAL A 36 0.74 -12.84 -6.65
N ASP A 37 0.73 -13.08 -7.95
CA ASP A 37 0.52 -12.05 -8.98
C ASP A 37 1.64 -10.98 -9.07
N PHE A 38 2.82 -11.42 -9.50
CA PHE A 38 4.03 -10.60 -9.61
C PHE A 38 4.10 -9.75 -10.90
N GLN A 39 2.97 -9.46 -11.55
CA GLN A 39 2.94 -8.82 -12.87
C GLN A 39 3.48 -7.39 -12.88
N LEU A 40 3.46 -6.68 -11.75
CA LEU A 40 3.93 -5.29 -11.61
C LEU A 40 5.28 -5.16 -10.88
N CYS A 41 6.02 -6.26 -10.72
CA CYS A 41 7.28 -6.26 -9.98
C CYS A 41 8.26 -5.20 -10.48
N ARG A 42 8.84 -4.46 -9.54
CA ARG A 42 9.74 -3.35 -9.88
C ARG A 42 10.81 -3.11 -8.83
N TYR A 43 12.03 -2.87 -9.32
CA TYR A 43 13.15 -2.49 -8.48
C TYR A 43 13.11 -0.99 -8.17
N GLY A 44 13.05 -0.63 -6.89
CA GLY A 44 12.85 0.77 -6.47
C GLY A 44 12.81 0.95 -4.95
N SER A 45 12.28 2.08 -4.50
CA SER A 45 12.16 2.40 -3.06
C SER A 45 11.40 1.31 -2.29
N PRO A 46 11.81 0.94 -1.07
CA PRO A 46 11.01 0.08 -0.19
C PRO A 46 9.66 0.70 0.22
N GLY A 47 9.54 2.03 0.11
CA GLY A 47 8.30 2.73 0.42
C GLY A 47 7.17 2.50 -0.59
N ILE A 48 7.46 1.95 -1.79
CA ILE A 48 6.44 1.70 -2.82
C ILE A 48 5.41 0.69 -2.32
N ASP A 49 5.84 -0.55 -2.06
CA ASP A 49 4.94 -1.60 -1.56
C ASP A 49 4.44 -1.28 -0.16
N LEU A 50 5.27 -0.69 0.69
CA LEU A 50 4.90 -0.43 2.08
C LEU A 50 3.77 0.60 2.18
N ASN A 51 3.87 1.73 1.46
CA ASN A 51 2.76 2.68 1.39
C ASN A 51 1.53 2.05 0.72
N PHE A 52 1.70 1.35 -0.39
CA PHE A 52 0.57 0.77 -1.11
C PHE A 52 -0.21 -0.22 -0.22
N PHE A 53 0.49 -1.11 0.49
CA PHE A 53 -0.12 -2.08 1.39
C PHE A 53 -0.80 -1.41 2.59
N ILE A 54 -0.13 -0.46 3.24
CA ILE A 54 -0.67 0.23 4.42
C ILE A 54 -1.97 0.98 4.10
N PHE A 55 -2.04 1.67 2.96
CA PHE A 55 -3.23 2.45 2.61
C PHE A 55 -4.35 1.62 1.94
N SER A 56 -4.03 0.48 1.32
CA SER A 56 -5.03 -0.37 0.65
C SER A 56 -5.64 -1.44 1.57
N SER A 57 -4.84 -1.98 2.49
CA SER A 57 -5.10 -3.30 3.08
C SER A 57 -5.12 -3.32 4.60
N VAL A 58 -4.44 -2.37 5.24
CA VAL A 58 -4.42 -2.27 6.71
C VAL A 58 -5.67 -1.53 7.18
N GLN A 59 -6.30 -2.06 8.23
CA GLN A 59 -7.46 -1.44 8.87
C GLN A 59 -7.11 -0.04 9.39
N GLU A 60 -8.05 0.89 9.32
CA GLU A 60 -7.82 2.31 9.63
C GLU A 60 -7.27 2.52 11.05
N ASP A 61 -7.84 1.86 12.05
CA ASP A 61 -7.43 1.95 13.44
C ASP A 61 -6.00 1.44 13.66
N VAL A 62 -5.63 0.36 12.99
CA VAL A 62 -4.26 -0.17 12.98
C VAL A 62 -3.31 0.78 12.26
N ARG A 63 -3.68 1.26 11.06
CA ARG A 63 -2.86 2.23 10.31
C ARG A 63 -2.57 3.48 11.13
N ARG A 64 -3.60 4.06 11.77
CA ARG A 64 -3.48 5.30 12.55
C ARG A 64 -2.83 5.11 13.91
N GLY A 65 -3.08 3.98 14.57
CA GLY A 65 -2.59 3.72 15.93
C GLY A 65 -1.24 2.98 16.00
N LYS A 66 -0.82 2.33 14.90
CA LYS A 66 0.32 1.40 14.90
C LYS A 66 1.26 1.59 13.71
N MET A 67 1.27 2.76 13.07
CA MET A 67 2.17 3.05 11.94
C MET A 67 3.65 2.82 12.30
N GLU A 68 4.08 3.29 13.47
CA GLU A 68 5.45 3.10 13.96
C GLU A 68 5.78 1.61 14.15
N GLU A 69 4.86 0.83 14.71
CA GLU A 69 5.02 -0.62 14.91
C GLU A 69 5.14 -1.37 13.56
N LEU A 70 4.29 -1.00 12.58
CA LEU A 70 4.31 -1.61 11.24
C LEU A 70 5.62 -1.32 10.50
N THR A 71 6.06 -0.05 10.53
CA THR A 71 7.30 0.39 9.87
C THR A 71 8.54 -0.16 10.55
N ALA A 72 8.57 -0.23 11.88
CA ALA A 72 9.63 -0.90 12.64
C ALA A 72 9.70 -2.41 12.31
N THR A 73 8.56 -3.09 12.28
CA THR A 73 8.49 -4.52 11.94
C THR A 73 9.04 -4.80 10.54
N TYR A 74 8.69 -3.94 9.57
CA TYR A 74 9.24 -4.02 8.21
C TYR A 74 10.76 -3.81 8.21
N LEU A 75 11.24 -2.76 8.89
CA LEU A 75 12.66 -2.42 8.96
C LEU A 75 13.49 -3.56 9.56
N ASP A 76 13.05 -4.08 10.71
CA ASP A 76 13.74 -5.17 11.41
C ASP A 76 13.80 -6.43 10.54
N THR A 77 12.69 -6.75 9.85
CA THR A 77 12.62 -7.91 8.96
C THR A 77 13.49 -7.74 7.74
N LEU A 78 13.50 -6.56 7.12
CA LEU A 78 14.37 -6.23 5.98
C LEU A 78 15.84 -6.35 6.39
N ASN A 79 16.25 -5.70 7.48
CA ASN A 79 17.63 -5.69 7.94
C ASN A 79 18.13 -7.08 8.37
N ARG A 80 17.28 -7.90 9.00
CA ARG A 80 17.60 -9.30 9.29
C ARG A 80 17.77 -10.10 8.01
N THR A 81 16.87 -9.94 7.04
CA THR A 81 16.97 -10.62 5.74
C THR A 81 18.26 -10.25 5.01
N LEU A 82 18.66 -8.97 5.03
CA LEU A 82 19.93 -8.51 4.48
C LEU A 82 21.13 -9.17 5.16
N GLN A 83 21.10 -9.34 6.48
CA GLN A 83 22.15 -10.08 7.19
C GLN A 83 22.21 -11.54 6.73
N ASP A 84 21.06 -12.22 6.66
CA ASP A 84 20.97 -13.64 6.30
C ASP A 84 21.49 -13.94 4.89
N VAL A 85 21.33 -12.99 3.95
CA VAL A 85 21.83 -13.11 2.57
C VAL A 85 23.25 -12.56 2.35
N GLY A 86 23.95 -12.14 3.41
CA GLY A 86 25.33 -11.64 3.34
C GLY A 86 25.45 -10.17 2.91
N CYS A 87 24.37 -9.40 2.95
CA CYS A 87 24.29 -7.97 2.61
C CYS A 87 24.18 -7.07 3.87
N GLY A 88 24.66 -7.53 5.02
CA GLY A 88 24.50 -6.82 6.31
C GLY A 88 25.12 -5.41 6.37
N GLU A 89 26.03 -5.04 5.48
CA GLU A 89 26.57 -3.68 5.39
C GLU A 89 25.59 -2.67 4.77
N GLN A 90 24.47 -3.14 4.21
CA GLN A 90 23.49 -2.34 3.47
C GLN A 90 22.23 -2.05 4.29
N GLN A 91 22.32 -2.14 5.62
CA GLN A 91 21.16 -1.92 6.50
C GLN A 91 20.58 -0.52 6.36
N LEU A 92 19.26 -0.43 6.53
CA LEU A 92 18.53 0.82 6.62
C LEU A 92 18.40 1.27 8.06
N THR A 93 18.48 2.58 8.30
CA THR A 93 18.02 3.19 9.55
C THR A 93 16.53 3.51 9.48
N ALA A 94 15.92 3.76 10.63
CA ALA A 94 14.52 4.20 10.71
C ALA A 94 14.31 5.53 9.98
N GLU A 95 15.25 6.45 10.09
CA GLU A 95 15.22 7.75 9.40
C GLU A 95 15.27 7.57 7.88
N GLN A 96 16.15 6.70 7.37
CA GLN A 96 16.24 6.40 5.94
C GLN A 96 14.94 5.75 5.42
N LEU A 97 14.36 4.82 6.17
CA LEU A 97 13.07 4.24 5.79
C LEU A 97 11.96 5.30 5.78
N ARG A 98 11.93 6.20 6.77
CA ARG A 98 10.97 7.31 6.82
C ARG A 98 11.11 8.22 5.62
N GLU A 99 12.32 8.61 5.25
CA GLU A 99 12.57 9.40 4.03
C GLU A 99 12.09 8.70 2.76
N GLU A 100 12.23 7.37 2.68
CA GLU A 100 11.74 6.58 1.56
C GLU A 100 10.20 6.51 1.52
N LEU A 101 9.54 6.43 2.68
CA LEU A 101 8.09 6.51 2.80
C LEU A 101 7.56 7.89 2.40
N ASP A 102 8.22 8.96 2.88
CA ASP A 102 7.88 10.34 2.54
C ASP A 102 8.07 10.63 1.05
N PHE A 103 9.16 10.11 0.46
CA PHE A 103 9.43 10.24 -0.98
C PHE A 103 8.37 9.52 -1.83
N THR A 104 7.89 8.37 -1.35
CA THR A 104 6.90 7.56 -2.07
C THR A 104 5.45 7.84 -1.65
N ARG A 105 5.19 8.84 -0.80
CA ARG A 105 3.86 9.18 -0.26
C ARG A 105 2.77 9.32 -1.33
N PHE A 106 3.14 9.74 -2.54
CA PHE A 106 2.21 9.85 -3.65
C PHE A 106 1.56 8.52 -4.05
N HIS A 107 2.22 7.38 -3.78
CA HIS A 107 1.61 6.05 -3.93
C HIS A 107 0.48 5.86 -2.94
N GLY A 108 0.64 6.33 -1.69
CA GLY A 108 -0.43 6.36 -0.69
C GLY A 108 -1.61 7.19 -1.17
N PHE A 109 -1.37 8.40 -1.69
CA PHE A 109 -2.44 9.23 -2.27
C PHE A 109 -3.10 8.59 -3.48
N PHE A 110 -2.33 7.99 -4.38
CA PHE A 110 -2.88 7.22 -5.50
C PHE A 110 -3.83 6.13 -5.01
N VAL A 111 -3.44 5.39 -3.96
CA VAL A 111 -4.31 4.39 -3.36
C VAL A 111 -5.57 5.01 -2.77
N LEU A 112 -5.44 6.05 -1.94
CA LEU A 112 -6.56 6.71 -1.27
C LEU A 112 -7.58 7.31 -2.24
N PHE A 113 -7.13 7.96 -3.32
CA PHE A 113 -8.01 8.69 -4.24
C PHE A 113 -8.45 7.89 -5.44
N ILE A 114 -7.64 6.96 -5.93
CA ILE A 114 -7.92 6.26 -7.18
C ILE A 114 -8.30 4.81 -6.90
N MET A 115 -7.53 4.10 -6.07
CA MET A 115 -7.77 2.67 -5.84
C MET A 115 -8.89 2.40 -4.85
N LEU A 116 -8.97 3.10 -3.72
CA LEU A 116 -9.98 2.83 -2.70
C LEU A 116 -11.43 2.98 -3.20
N PRO A 117 -11.79 3.99 -4.03
CA PRO A 117 -13.12 4.04 -4.64
C PRO A 117 -13.46 2.79 -5.47
N LEU A 118 -12.48 2.21 -6.14
CA LEU A 118 -12.63 0.98 -6.93
C LEU A 118 -12.69 -0.27 -6.04
N ILE A 119 -11.84 -0.34 -5.01
CA ILE A 119 -11.79 -1.44 -4.04
C ILE A 119 -13.10 -1.53 -3.25
N TYR A 120 -13.68 -0.37 -2.89
CA TYR A 120 -14.97 -0.25 -2.22
C TYR A 120 -16.14 0.00 -3.19
N ALA A 121 -16.02 -0.44 -4.44
CA ALA A 121 -17.15 -0.45 -5.36
C ALA A 121 -18.29 -1.33 -4.81
N ASP A 122 -19.52 -1.04 -5.22
CA ASP A 122 -20.68 -1.81 -4.77
C ASP A 122 -20.55 -3.28 -5.27
N PRO A 123 -20.94 -4.30 -4.49
CA PRO A 123 -20.71 -5.72 -4.82
C PRO A 123 -21.28 -6.21 -6.15
N ASN A 124 -22.22 -5.47 -6.74
CA ASN A 124 -22.82 -5.79 -8.03
C ASN A 124 -22.01 -5.24 -9.22
N GLU A 125 -20.97 -4.46 -8.96
CA GLU A 125 -20.09 -3.88 -9.97
C GLU A 125 -19.01 -4.88 -10.39
N ASN A 126 -18.72 -4.90 -11.69
CA ASN A 126 -17.53 -5.60 -12.17
C ASN A 126 -16.32 -4.67 -11.95
N ILE A 127 -15.58 -4.91 -10.86
CA ILE A 127 -14.44 -4.07 -10.46
C ILE A 127 -13.38 -4.01 -11.57
N HIS A 128 -13.11 -5.11 -12.26
CA HIS A 128 -12.12 -5.13 -13.35
C HIS A 128 -12.54 -4.22 -14.51
N LEU A 129 -13.80 -4.30 -14.94
CA LEU A 129 -14.33 -3.45 -16.01
C LEU A 129 -14.39 -1.98 -15.58
N LEU A 130 -14.86 -1.72 -14.36
CA LEU A 130 -14.95 -0.36 -13.81
C LEU A 130 -13.56 0.28 -13.74
N MET A 131 -12.57 -0.48 -13.28
CA MET A 131 -11.17 -0.05 -13.20
C MET A 131 -10.58 0.22 -14.59
N GLU A 132 -10.80 -0.68 -15.56
CA GLU A 132 -10.34 -0.49 -16.94
C GLU A 132 -10.94 0.78 -17.56
N GLN A 133 -12.25 0.98 -17.42
CA GLN A 133 -12.95 2.16 -17.93
C GLN A 133 -12.47 3.45 -17.25
N ALA A 134 -12.34 3.44 -15.92
CA ALA A 134 -11.85 4.60 -15.18
C ALA A 134 -10.42 4.98 -15.58
N PHE A 135 -9.52 4.00 -15.76
CA PHE A 135 -8.16 4.25 -16.23
C PHE A 135 -8.08 4.65 -17.70
N SER A 136 -9.07 4.30 -18.51
CA SER A 136 -9.19 4.79 -19.89
C SER A 136 -9.70 6.23 -20.00
N GLY A 137 -10.15 6.82 -18.89
CA GLY A 137 -10.68 8.18 -18.84
C GLY A 137 -12.18 8.30 -19.12
N ASP A 138 -12.94 7.20 -19.01
CA ASP A 138 -14.40 7.23 -19.11
C ASP A 138 -15.00 8.02 -17.94
N GLU A 139 -15.59 9.19 -18.23
CA GLU A 139 -16.12 10.10 -17.21
C GLU A 139 -17.25 9.46 -16.38
N GLU A 140 -18.08 8.61 -16.98
CA GLU A 140 -19.17 7.94 -16.26
C GLU A 140 -18.60 6.92 -15.28
N ALA A 141 -17.63 6.13 -15.71
CA ALA A 141 -16.94 5.17 -14.84
C ALA A 141 -16.19 5.88 -13.68
N VAL A 142 -15.48 6.98 -14.00
CA VAL A 142 -14.80 7.81 -13.00
C VAL A 142 -15.79 8.40 -12.00
N GLU A 143 -16.94 8.89 -12.44
CA GLU A 143 -17.94 9.43 -11.50
C GLU A 143 -18.58 8.32 -10.66
N LYS A 144 -18.82 7.15 -11.26
CA LYS A 144 -19.46 6.00 -10.63
C LYS A 144 -18.66 5.45 -9.44
N GLN A 145 -17.34 5.31 -9.57
CA GLN A 145 -16.49 4.81 -8.47
C GLN A 145 -16.60 5.67 -7.19
N TYR A 146 -16.77 7.00 -7.31
CA TYR A 146 -16.91 7.87 -6.14
C TYR A 146 -18.34 7.93 -5.58
N LYS A 147 -19.33 7.42 -6.33
CA LYS A 147 -20.75 7.39 -5.92
C LYS A 147 -21.14 6.14 -5.13
N GLY A 148 -20.29 5.11 -5.12
CA GLY A 148 -20.53 3.82 -4.45
C GLY A 148 -20.91 3.97 -2.98
N LYS A 149 -21.84 3.12 -2.51
CA LYS A 149 -22.36 3.18 -1.14
C LYS A 149 -21.26 2.88 -0.13
N TYR A 150 -20.42 1.87 -0.39
CA TYR A 150 -19.35 1.49 0.52
C TYR A 150 -18.25 2.55 0.56
N PHE A 151 -17.78 3.03 -0.59
CA PHE A 151 -16.79 4.12 -0.61
C PHE A 151 -17.27 5.37 0.16
N LYS A 152 -18.55 5.76 0.03
CA LYS A 152 -19.12 6.89 0.79
C LYS A 152 -19.09 6.72 2.30
N GLN A 153 -19.06 5.49 2.81
CA GLN A 153 -18.91 5.25 4.25
C GLN A 153 -17.49 5.54 4.72
N PHE A 154 -16.49 5.24 3.88
CA PHE A 154 -15.07 5.44 4.19
C PHE A 154 -14.53 6.81 3.76
N SER A 155 -15.20 7.53 2.85
CA SER A 155 -14.70 8.78 2.27
C SER A 155 -14.39 9.87 3.30
N LYS A 156 -15.12 9.92 4.42
CA LYS A 156 -14.82 10.84 5.53
C LYS A 156 -13.45 10.57 6.17
N SER A 157 -13.11 9.30 6.35
CA SER A 157 -11.79 8.91 6.89
C SER A 157 -10.69 9.28 5.92
N VAL A 158 -10.87 8.98 4.62
CA VAL A 158 -9.92 9.35 3.55
C VAL A 158 -9.66 10.86 3.54
N LEU A 159 -10.71 11.68 3.67
CA LEU A 159 -10.57 13.15 3.73
C LEU A 159 -9.84 13.63 4.99
N PHE A 160 -10.02 12.95 6.13
CA PHE A 160 -9.30 13.28 7.36
C PHE A 160 -7.81 12.96 7.20
N GLU A 161 -7.46 11.80 6.65
CA GLU A 161 -6.08 11.40 6.39
C GLU A 161 -5.40 12.34 5.39
N LEU A 162 -6.10 12.73 4.33
CA LEU A 162 -5.60 13.75 3.40
C LEU A 162 -5.28 15.05 4.13
N LYS A 163 -6.17 15.51 5.01
CA LYS A 163 -5.98 16.75 5.75
C LYS A 163 -4.73 16.69 6.62
N GLU A 164 -4.54 15.61 7.38
CA GLU A 164 -3.35 15.43 8.21
C GLU A 164 -2.08 15.41 7.34
N CYS A 165 -2.07 14.67 6.23
CA CYS A 165 -0.93 14.64 5.31
C CYS A 165 -0.64 16.00 4.67
N LEU A 166 -1.66 16.80 4.35
CA LEU A 166 -1.46 18.15 3.81
C LEU A 166 -0.92 19.10 4.89
N LEU A 167 -1.39 18.98 6.14
CA LEU A 167 -0.88 19.81 7.24
C LEU A 167 0.61 19.56 7.50
N GLU A 168 1.07 18.31 7.44
CA GLU A 168 2.50 17.98 7.56
C GLU A 168 3.37 18.51 6.40
N VAL A 169 2.77 18.80 5.24
CA VAL A 169 3.49 19.37 4.08
C VAL A 169 3.56 20.89 4.15
N PHE A 170 2.52 21.53 4.68
CA PHE A 170 2.32 22.98 4.62
C PHE A 170 2.55 23.70 5.96
N CYS A 171 2.84 22.98 7.05
CA CYS A 171 3.21 23.53 8.37
C CYS A 171 4.63 23.09 8.75
#